data_AF-A0A2P2I0R0-F1
#
_entry.id   AF-A0A2P2I0R0-F1
#
_cell.length_a   1.000
_cell.length_b   1.000
_cell.length_c   1.000
_cell.angle_alpha   90.00
_cell.angle_beta   90.00
_cell.angle_gamma   90.00
#
_symmetry.space_group_name_H-M   'P 1'
#
loop_
_entity.id
_entity.type
_entity.pdbx_description
1 polymer ?
#
loop_
_entity_poly.entity_id
_entity_poly.type
_entity_poly.pdbx_seq_one_letter_code
_entity_poly.pdbx_strand_id
1 'polypeptide(L)'
;NWGVPGGLPAERDGSCYDNLDNFPRKGVTFGGHLWGKNDDGVPTVYYAFNNPGVSEQRIQEAMDYYEKHTCLRFEKIVGFHFGSHVSFSDGDGCSSAIGYQFQNLFWGQRLSLSSGCSRLNIVIHEIGHAIGLYHEQSRSDRDGYVTIIDENIPSNKIRNFRKADTLNYNTIYDYFSVMQYGPLSFSKNGGSTMVANKPEYHGLLVKERTGMSFMDLLQVNTMYECSEYWLSECQVKNSSCQNLGYFGPDCVCICPEGTSGDNCETKDMEYTDALVKMYLQL
;
A
#
# COMPACT_ATOMS: atom_id res chain seq x y z
N ASN A 1 6.93 27.83 -10.16
CA ASN A 1 7.14 27.13 -11.45
C ASN A 1 7.90 25.84 -11.25
N TRP A 2 7.19 24.77 -10.90
CA TRP A 2 7.70 23.39 -10.92
C TRP A 2 6.56 22.49 -11.37
N GLY A 3 6.42 22.35 -12.70
CA GLY A 3 5.49 21.38 -13.26
C GLY A 3 6.09 19.99 -13.09
N VAL A 4 5.40 19.10 -12.37
CA VAL A 4 5.78 17.69 -12.27
C VAL A 4 5.56 17.06 -13.66
N PRO A 5 6.63 16.59 -14.35
CA PRO A 5 6.46 15.96 -15.65
C PRO A 5 5.98 14.52 -15.46
N GLY A 6 4.87 14.17 -16.10
CA GLY A 6 4.32 12.81 -16.09
C GLY A 6 3.31 12.57 -14.97
N GLY A 7 2.04 12.88 -15.23
CA GLY A 7 0.96 12.19 -14.54
C GLY A 7 1.00 10.70 -14.91
N LEU A 8 0.80 9.83 -13.92
CA LEU A 8 0.78 8.37 -14.12
C LEU A 8 -0.17 8.01 -15.30
N PRO A 9 0.19 7.04 -16.16
CA PRO A 9 -0.69 6.56 -17.23
C PRO A 9 -2.04 6.04 -16.73
N ALA A 10 -2.97 5.77 -17.64
CA ALA A 10 -4.26 5.21 -17.26
C ALA A 10 -4.13 3.72 -16.91
N GLU A 11 -4.16 3.39 -15.63
CA GLU A 11 -4.31 2.01 -15.19
C GLU A 11 -5.58 1.40 -15.80
N ARG A 12 -5.43 0.20 -16.36
CA ARG A 12 -6.56 -0.64 -16.78
C ARG A 12 -7.00 -1.49 -15.59
N ASP A 13 -7.63 -0.83 -14.63
CA ASP A 13 -8.16 -1.50 -13.43
C ASP A 13 -9.17 -2.60 -13.80
N GLY A 14 -9.04 -3.74 -13.13
CA GLY A 14 -9.73 -4.98 -13.40
C GLY A 14 -11.07 -5.05 -12.67
N SER A 15 -12.11 -4.45 -13.28
CA SER A 15 -13.54 -4.64 -12.94
C SER A 15 -13.87 -4.78 -11.45
N CYS A 16 -14.09 -3.66 -10.76
CA CYS A 16 -14.99 -3.66 -9.60
C CYS A 16 -16.39 -4.11 -10.07
N TYR A 17 -16.91 -5.20 -9.52
CA TYR A 17 -18.29 -5.64 -9.72
C TYR A 17 -19.16 -5.28 -8.50
N ASP A 18 -20.42 -4.92 -8.74
CA ASP A 18 -21.35 -4.34 -7.76
C ASP A 18 -22.15 -5.39 -6.93
N ASN A 19 -22.66 -4.91 -5.78
CA ASN A 19 -23.63 -5.53 -4.83
C ASN A 19 -23.08 -6.64 -3.91
N LEU A 20 -23.20 -6.59 -2.58
CA LEU A 20 -24.39 -6.33 -1.74
C LEU A 20 -24.06 -5.74 -0.34
N ASP A 21 -25.10 -5.34 0.38
CA ASP A 21 -25.18 -4.57 1.64
C ASP A 21 -24.10 -4.71 2.76
N ASN A 22 -23.78 -3.53 3.32
CA ASN A 22 -23.25 -3.19 4.65
C ASN A 22 -21.73 -3.35 5.01
N PHE A 23 -21.23 -2.25 5.61
CA PHE A 23 -19.95 -1.99 6.34
C PHE A 23 -18.69 -1.52 5.55
N PRO A 24 -17.92 -0.50 6.05
CA PRO A 24 -16.77 0.21 5.42
C PRO A 24 -15.33 -0.19 5.88
N ARG A 25 -14.26 0.28 5.17
CA ARG A 25 -13.19 -0.56 4.57
C ARG A 25 -12.00 0.14 3.73
N LYS A 26 -10.73 -0.43 3.68
CA LYS A 26 -9.42 -0.15 2.90
C LYS A 26 -8.65 -1.26 2.03
N GLY A 27 -8.40 -2.55 2.39
CA GLY A 27 -7.72 -3.64 1.61
C GLY A 27 -8.61 -4.73 0.93
N VAL A 28 -8.13 -5.92 0.53
CA VAL A 28 -8.98 -6.97 -0.10
C VAL A 28 -9.90 -7.73 0.89
N THR A 29 -11.14 -8.03 0.50
CA THR A 29 -12.22 -8.51 1.40
C THR A 29 -12.21 -10.00 1.75
N PHE A 30 -11.51 -10.84 0.98
CA PHE A 30 -11.49 -12.30 1.15
C PHE A 30 -10.04 -12.82 1.14
N GLY A 31 -9.74 -13.78 2.03
CA GLY A 31 -8.43 -14.43 2.08
C GLY A 31 -7.99 -15.11 0.77
N GLY A 32 -8.94 -15.46 -0.11
CA GLY A 32 -8.66 -15.95 -1.47
C GLY A 32 -8.05 -14.92 -2.44
N HIS A 33 -7.92 -13.66 -2.03
CA HIS A 33 -7.22 -12.60 -2.74
C HIS A 33 -5.95 -12.12 -2.03
N LEU A 34 -5.58 -12.74 -0.91
CA LEU A 34 -4.27 -12.58 -0.29
C LEU A 34 -3.34 -13.71 -0.77
N TRP A 35 -2.04 -13.48 -0.65
CA TRP A 35 -1.04 -14.51 -0.92
C TRP A 35 -1.03 -15.54 0.21
N GLY A 36 -1.08 -16.82 -0.15
CA GLY A 36 -1.20 -17.92 0.81
C GLY A 36 0.04 -18.13 1.67
N LYS A 37 -0.15 -18.79 2.81
CA LYS A 37 0.93 -19.30 3.66
C LYS A 37 1.46 -20.63 3.11
N ASN A 38 2.78 -20.78 3.08
CA ASN A 38 3.47 -22.03 2.77
C ASN A 38 3.36 -23.05 3.93
N ASP A 39 3.93 -24.25 3.77
CA ASP A 39 3.89 -25.33 4.79
C ASP A 39 4.55 -24.93 6.14
N ASP A 40 5.43 -23.93 6.13
CA ASP A 40 6.07 -23.31 7.31
C ASP A 40 5.22 -22.20 7.96
N GLY A 41 4.04 -21.90 7.41
CA GLY A 41 3.14 -20.85 7.87
C GLY A 41 3.48 -19.44 7.37
N VAL A 42 4.49 -19.29 6.52
CA VAL A 42 4.97 -17.98 6.04
C VAL A 42 4.23 -17.57 4.77
N PRO A 43 3.67 -16.33 4.68
CA PRO A 43 2.99 -15.87 3.48
C PRO A 43 3.97 -15.48 2.37
N THR A 44 3.89 -16.18 1.23
CA THR A 44 4.91 -16.11 0.17
C THR A 44 4.33 -15.61 -1.16
N VAL A 45 5.02 -14.63 -1.75
CA VAL A 45 4.75 -14.06 -3.06
C VAL A 45 5.75 -14.64 -4.07
N TYR A 46 5.31 -15.59 -4.88
CA TYR A 46 6.10 -16.08 -6.01
C TYR A 46 6.24 -15.00 -7.08
N TYR A 47 7.43 -14.87 -7.69
CA TYR A 47 7.64 -13.89 -8.76
C TYR A 47 8.58 -14.34 -9.87
N ALA A 48 8.47 -13.73 -11.03
CA ALA A 48 9.33 -13.92 -12.19
C ALA A 48 9.60 -12.59 -12.92
N PHE A 49 10.73 -12.50 -13.63
CA PHE A 49 11.02 -11.40 -14.56
C PHE A 49 10.75 -11.87 -15.99
N ASN A 50 9.87 -11.17 -16.70
CA ASN A 50 9.41 -11.55 -18.04
C ASN A 50 9.95 -10.60 -19.14
N ASN A 51 10.70 -9.54 -18.77
CA ASN A 51 11.22 -8.55 -19.73
C ASN A 51 12.52 -7.90 -19.20
N PRO A 52 13.61 -7.81 -19.99
CA PRO A 52 14.86 -7.16 -19.58
C PRO A 52 14.78 -5.64 -19.33
N GLY A 53 13.65 -4.97 -19.62
CA GLY A 53 13.49 -3.52 -19.42
C GLY A 53 13.30 -3.07 -17.97
N VAL A 54 12.98 -3.97 -17.03
CA VAL A 54 12.78 -3.62 -15.61
C VAL A 54 14.08 -3.63 -14.82
N SER A 55 14.18 -2.77 -13.81
CA SER A 55 15.32 -2.77 -12.90
C SER A 55 15.17 -3.87 -11.83
N GLU A 56 15.72 -5.07 -12.09
CA GLU A 56 15.75 -6.17 -11.10
C GLU A 56 16.30 -5.69 -9.74
N GLN A 57 17.31 -4.83 -9.73
CA GLN A 57 17.86 -4.24 -8.50
C GLN A 57 16.81 -3.46 -7.70
N ARG A 58 16.05 -2.54 -8.33
CA ARG A 58 15.04 -1.74 -7.63
C ARG A 58 13.85 -2.57 -7.15
N ILE A 59 13.57 -3.66 -7.86
CA ILE A 59 12.55 -4.63 -7.48
C ILE A 59 13.03 -5.43 -6.25
N GLN A 60 14.29 -5.88 -6.23
CA GLN A 60 14.88 -6.51 -5.06
C GLN A 60 14.92 -5.58 -3.85
N GLU A 61 15.40 -4.34 -4.00
CA GLU A 61 15.40 -3.35 -2.90
C GLU A 61 13.99 -3.09 -2.32
N ALA A 62 12.95 -3.16 -3.14
CA ALA A 62 11.56 -3.03 -2.69
C ALA A 62 11.04 -4.29 -2.00
N MET A 63 11.38 -5.48 -2.50
CA MET A 63 11.04 -6.75 -1.85
C MET A 63 11.76 -6.88 -0.50
N ASP A 64 13.06 -6.59 -0.43
CA ASP A 64 13.87 -6.54 0.80
C ASP A 64 13.25 -5.58 1.84
N TYR A 65 12.68 -4.45 1.39
CA TYR A 65 11.96 -3.52 2.25
C TYR A 65 10.70 -4.16 2.85
N TYR A 66 9.91 -4.91 2.08
CA TYR A 66 8.77 -5.66 2.62
C TYR A 66 9.20 -6.77 3.57
N GLU A 67 10.20 -7.59 3.20
CA GLU A 67 10.68 -8.72 4.03
C GLU A 67 11.26 -8.27 5.37
N LYS A 68 11.84 -7.06 5.42
CA LYS A 68 12.37 -6.44 6.64
C LYS A 68 11.29 -5.97 7.61
N HIS A 69 10.20 -5.40 7.12
CA HIS A 69 9.17 -4.75 7.96
C HIS A 69 7.89 -5.59 8.12
N THR A 70 7.79 -6.73 7.42
CA THR A 70 6.64 -7.63 7.40
C THR A 70 7.07 -9.10 7.43
N CYS A 71 6.13 -10.01 7.66
CA CYS A 71 6.35 -11.45 7.57
C CYS A 71 6.31 -12.00 6.13
N LEU A 72 6.02 -11.17 5.13
CA LEU A 72 6.00 -11.59 3.71
C LEU A 72 7.38 -12.05 3.24
N ARG A 73 7.40 -13.01 2.31
CA ARG A 73 8.61 -13.45 1.58
C ARG A 73 8.38 -13.42 0.08
N PHE A 74 9.43 -13.17 -0.70
CA PHE A 74 9.39 -13.08 -2.15
C PHE A 74 10.30 -14.15 -2.77
N GLU A 75 9.71 -15.19 -3.36
CA GLU A 75 10.44 -16.32 -3.94
C GLU A 75 10.54 -16.21 -5.47
N LYS A 76 11.77 -16.09 -5.99
CA LYS A 76 12.04 -16.06 -7.44
C LYS A 76 11.80 -17.44 -8.04
N ILE A 77 10.90 -17.52 -9.01
CA ILE A 77 10.68 -18.71 -9.82
C ILE A 77 11.92 -19.02 -10.65
N VAL A 78 12.39 -20.26 -10.57
CA VAL A 78 13.49 -20.79 -11.38
C VAL A 78 12.99 -21.99 -12.18
N GLY A 79 13.02 -21.88 -13.52
CA GLY A 79 12.56 -22.94 -14.42
C GLY A 79 11.05 -22.94 -14.65
N PHE A 80 10.47 -24.12 -14.83
CA PHE A 80 9.03 -24.29 -15.06
C PHE A 80 8.25 -24.15 -13.74
N HIS A 81 7.21 -23.32 -13.75
CA HIS A 81 6.29 -23.13 -12.64
C HIS A 81 4.85 -23.15 -13.15
N PHE A 82 3.95 -23.75 -12.38
CA PHE A 82 2.51 -23.77 -12.64
C PHE A 82 1.81 -23.30 -11.36
N GLY A 83 1.43 -22.02 -11.35
CA GLY A 83 0.96 -21.34 -10.15
C GLY A 83 0.86 -19.83 -10.38
N SER A 84 0.01 -19.18 -9.59
CA SER A 84 -0.13 -17.72 -9.60
C SER A 84 1.14 -17.09 -9.01
N HIS A 85 1.68 -16.10 -9.72
CA HIS A 85 2.92 -15.41 -9.35
C HIS A 85 2.91 -13.99 -9.92
N VAL A 86 3.72 -13.08 -9.38
CA VAL A 86 3.93 -11.74 -9.93
C VAL A 86 4.89 -11.80 -11.11
N SER A 87 4.47 -11.25 -12.25
CA SER A 87 5.24 -11.23 -13.50
C SER A 87 5.70 -9.80 -13.78
N PHE A 88 6.92 -9.49 -13.33
CA PHE A 88 7.53 -8.18 -13.51
C PHE A 88 7.91 -7.96 -14.98
N SER A 89 7.45 -6.84 -15.55
CA SER A 89 7.67 -6.52 -16.97
C SER A 89 7.67 -5.03 -17.25
N ASP A 90 8.42 -4.62 -18.27
CA ASP A 90 8.35 -3.26 -18.83
C ASP A 90 7.05 -3.13 -19.66
N GLY A 91 6.49 -1.91 -19.72
CA GLY A 91 5.14 -1.65 -20.21
C GLY A 91 4.71 -0.18 -20.13
N ASP A 92 3.42 0.07 -20.39
CA ASP A 92 2.85 1.42 -20.43
C ASP A 92 2.60 1.99 -19.03
N GLY A 93 3.66 2.44 -18.36
CA GLY A 93 3.61 3.05 -17.04
C GLY A 93 3.84 2.10 -15.87
N CYS A 94 3.38 2.55 -14.71
CA CYS A 94 3.41 1.83 -13.44
C CYS A 94 1.98 1.37 -13.17
N SER A 95 1.77 0.07 -12.95
CA SER A 95 0.47 -0.49 -12.58
C SER A 95 0.59 -1.95 -12.14
N SER A 96 -0.27 -2.38 -11.23
CA SER A 96 -0.37 -3.76 -10.76
C SER A 96 -1.82 -4.20 -10.55
N ALA A 97 -2.07 -5.51 -10.53
CA ALA A 97 -3.37 -6.04 -10.12
C ALA A 97 -3.47 -6.06 -8.59
N ILE A 98 -4.66 -5.76 -8.04
CA ILE A 98 -4.86 -5.70 -6.59
C ILE A 98 -5.04 -7.10 -6.01
N GLY A 99 -4.08 -7.54 -5.21
CA GLY A 99 -4.06 -8.85 -4.56
C GLY A 99 -3.77 -10.03 -5.50
N TYR A 100 -3.83 -11.22 -4.93
CA TYR A 100 -3.60 -12.50 -5.60
C TYR A 100 -4.63 -12.78 -6.71
N GLN A 101 -4.14 -13.14 -7.91
CA GLN A 101 -4.95 -13.41 -9.10
C GLN A 101 -4.86 -14.88 -9.55
N PHE A 102 -5.92 -15.65 -9.29
CA PHE A 102 -5.99 -17.09 -9.64
C PHE A 102 -5.94 -17.39 -11.15
N GLN A 103 -6.23 -16.42 -12.02
CA GLN A 103 -6.52 -16.68 -13.45
C GLN A 103 -5.28 -16.85 -14.35
N ASN A 104 -4.05 -16.62 -13.85
CA ASN A 104 -2.84 -16.49 -14.68
C ASN A 104 -1.73 -17.53 -14.35
N LEU A 105 -2.08 -18.79 -14.10
CA LEU A 105 -1.17 -19.84 -13.61
C LEU A 105 0.10 -20.12 -14.47
N PHE A 106 0.11 -19.74 -15.75
CA PHE A 106 1.26 -19.93 -16.66
C PHE A 106 2.09 -18.66 -16.92
N TRP A 107 1.49 -17.47 -16.75
CA TRP A 107 2.09 -16.19 -17.19
C TRP A 107 2.30 -15.19 -16.05
N GLY A 108 1.67 -15.46 -14.89
CA GLY A 108 1.64 -14.60 -13.73
C GLY A 108 0.71 -13.39 -13.90
N GLN A 109 0.38 -12.73 -12.78
CA GLN A 109 -0.24 -11.41 -12.81
C GLN A 109 0.82 -10.37 -13.18
N ARG A 110 0.56 -9.59 -14.23
CA ARG A 110 1.51 -8.59 -14.71
C ARG A 110 1.64 -7.44 -13.71
N LEU A 111 2.87 -7.14 -13.31
CA LEU A 111 3.23 -5.88 -12.66
C LEU A 111 4.09 -5.09 -13.67
N SER A 112 3.57 -3.94 -14.09
CA SER A 112 4.19 -3.07 -15.10
C SER A 112 5.09 -2.04 -14.44
N LEU A 113 6.35 -1.96 -14.86
CA LEU A 113 7.31 -0.94 -14.41
C LEU A 113 8.05 -0.38 -15.61
N SER A 114 7.52 0.71 -16.19
CA SER A 114 8.21 1.46 -17.22
C SER A 114 9.48 2.15 -16.71
N SER A 115 10.30 2.69 -17.61
CA SER A 115 11.54 3.40 -17.25
C SER A 115 11.36 4.56 -16.26
N GLY A 116 10.17 5.18 -16.21
CA GLY A 116 9.81 6.22 -15.24
C GLY A 116 9.47 5.71 -13.84
N CYS A 117 9.23 4.41 -13.68
CA CYS A 117 8.77 3.77 -12.44
C CYS A 117 9.93 3.29 -11.53
N SER A 118 11.19 3.50 -11.93
CA SER A 118 12.39 2.98 -11.24
C SER A 118 12.73 3.65 -9.89
N ARG A 119 11.85 4.52 -9.37
CA ARG A 119 11.96 5.07 -8.02
C ARG A 119 11.48 4.04 -7.00
N LEU A 120 12.27 3.81 -5.93
CA LEU A 120 11.96 2.81 -4.90
C LEU A 120 10.53 2.94 -4.34
N ASN A 121 10.08 4.16 -4.03
CA ASN A 121 8.74 4.41 -3.50
C ASN A 121 7.60 4.06 -4.48
N ILE A 122 7.86 4.07 -5.80
CA ILE A 122 6.90 3.63 -6.83
C ILE A 122 6.88 2.11 -6.90
N VAL A 123 8.05 1.45 -6.90
CA VAL A 123 8.12 -0.02 -6.92
C VAL A 123 7.47 -0.62 -5.67
N ILE A 124 7.67 0.00 -4.50
CA ILE A 124 6.95 -0.35 -3.26
C ILE A 124 5.43 -0.22 -3.45
N HIS A 125 4.93 0.87 -4.03
CA HIS A 125 3.51 1.09 -4.28
C HIS A 125 2.89 -0.01 -5.18
N GLU A 126 3.55 -0.38 -6.28
CA GLU A 126 3.06 -1.42 -7.20
C GLU A 126 3.07 -2.83 -6.57
N ILE A 127 4.05 -3.12 -5.71
CA ILE A 127 4.07 -4.34 -4.90
C ILE A 127 2.95 -4.30 -3.85
N GLY A 128 2.70 -3.13 -3.24
CA GLY A 128 1.57 -2.87 -2.34
C GLY A 128 0.22 -3.24 -2.95
N HIS A 129 -0.01 -2.86 -4.21
CA HIS A 129 -1.15 -3.35 -4.98
C HIS A 129 -1.12 -4.87 -5.15
N ALA A 130 -0.01 -5.47 -5.59
CA ALA A 130 0.10 -6.92 -5.78
C ALA A 130 -0.25 -7.74 -4.53
N ILE A 131 0.03 -7.21 -3.32
CA ILE A 131 -0.29 -7.84 -2.03
C ILE A 131 -1.68 -7.45 -1.45
N GLY A 132 -2.47 -6.67 -2.18
CA GLY A 132 -3.89 -6.41 -1.86
C GLY A 132 -4.20 -5.06 -1.21
N LEU A 133 -3.30 -4.09 -1.26
CA LEU A 133 -3.59 -2.70 -0.87
C LEU A 133 -4.34 -1.96 -1.99
N TYR A 134 -5.42 -1.27 -1.64
CA TYR A 134 -6.00 -0.22 -2.49
C TYR A 134 -5.36 1.14 -2.19
N HIS A 135 -5.60 2.09 -3.09
CA HIS A 135 -5.28 3.49 -2.85
C HIS A 135 -5.99 4.07 -1.62
N GLU A 136 -5.33 4.94 -0.85
CA GLU A 136 -5.89 5.55 0.36
C GLU A 136 -7.15 6.37 0.07
N GLN A 137 -7.15 7.18 -1.00
CA GLN A 137 -8.32 7.99 -1.38
C GLN A 137 -9.50 7.17 -1.95
N SER A 138 -9.31 5.86 -2.13
CA SER A 138 -10.36 4.90 -2.49
C SER A 138 -11.00 4.23 -1.28
N ARG A 139 -10.56 4.51 -0.04
CA ARG A 139 -11.26 4.06 1.17
C ARG A 139 -12.72 4.51 1.15
N SER A 140 -13.59 3.63 1.62
CA SER A 140 -15.03 3.91 1.78
C SER A 140 -15.33 5.06 2.76
N ASP A 141 -14.45 5.31 3.74
CA ASP A 141 -14.53 6.40 4.74
C ASP A 141 -13.85 7.71 4.31
N ARG A 142 -13.19 7.75 3.14
CA ARG A 142 -12.31 8.85 2.72
C ARG A 142 -12.96 10.24 2.71
N ASP A 143 -14.28 10.34 2.48
CA ASP A 143 -14.99 11.62 2.45
C ASP A 143 -14.94 12.38 3.79
N GLY A 144 -14.66 11.69 4.90
CA GLY A 144 -14.39 12.32 6.21
C GLY A 144 -13.05 13.05 6.27
N TYR A 145 -12.10 12.70 5.40
CA TYR A 145 -10.70 13.11 5.45
C TYR A 145 -10.28 13.97 4.25
N VAL A 146 -10.74 13.64 3.05
CA VAL A 146 -10.43 14.34 1.80
C VAL A 146 -11.68 14.62 0.97
N THR A 147 -11.71 15.78 0.31
CA THR A 147 -12.69 16.16 -0.70
C THR A 147 -12.07 16.01 -2.08
N ILE A 148 -12.75 15.32 -2.99
CA ILE A 148 -12.37 15.21 -4.41
C ILE A 148 -13.02 16.37 -5.19
N ILE A 149 -12.27 16.95 -6.11
CA ILE A 149 -12.70 18.09 -6.95
C ILE A 149 -12.82 17.59 -8.39
N ASP A 150 -13.97 16.96 -8.68
CA ASP A 150 -14.28 16.33 -9.98
C ASP A 150 -14.18 17.32 -11.16
N GLU A 151 -14.42 18.61 -10.92
CA GLU A 151 -14.29 19.68 -11.90
C GLU A 151 -12.87 19.79 -12.47
N ASN A 152 -11.84 19.37 -11.72
CA ASN A 152 -10.44 19.39 -12.13
C ASN A 152 -9.97 18.06 -12.76
N ILE A 153 -10.82 17.02 -12.77
CA ILE A 153 -10.48 15.67 -13.26
C ILE A 153 -11.03 15.44 -14.68
N PRO A 154 -10.30 14.77 -15.60
CA PRO A 154 -10.84 14.29 -16.87
C PRO A 154 -11.96 13.26 -16.66
N SER A 155 -13.01 13.30 -17.48
CA SER A 155 -14.15 12.36 -17.37
C SER A 155 -13.74 10.89 -17.50
N ASN A 156 -12.71 10.58 -18.30
CA ASN A 156 -12.14 9.23 -18.44
C ASN A 156 -11.19 8.82 -17.30
N LYS A 157 -10.94 9.69 -16.31
CA LYS A 157 -10.09 9.44 -15.13
C LYS A 157 -10.84 9.46 -13.80
N ILE A 158 -12.07 9.98 -13.76
CA ILE A 158 -12.94 10.02 -12.57
C ILE A 158 -13.08 8.66 -11.87
N ARG A 159 -13.02 7.54 -12.62
CA ARG A 159 -13.07 6.19 -12.03
C ARG A 159 -11.94 5.93 -11.01
N ASN A 160 -10.76 6.52 -11.19
CA ASN A 160 -9.59 6.35 -10.33
C ASN A 160 -9.76 7.06 -8.95
N PHE A 161 -10.83 7.83 -8.78
CA PHE A 161 -11.19 8.53 -7.53
C PHE A 161 -12.46 7.97 -6.91
N ARG A 162 -13.01 6.87 -7.45
CA ARG A 162 -14.12 6.17 -6.83
C ARG A 162 -13.64 5.53 -5.53
N LYS A 163 -14.55 5.53 -4.55
CA LYS A 163 -14.41 4.70 -3.36
C LYS A 163 -14.65 3.25 -3.77
N ALA A 164 -13.89 2.34 -3.20
CA ALA A 164 -14.10 0.91 -3.29
C ALA A 164 -14.55 0.39 -1.92
N ASP A 165 -15.25 -0.74 -1.90
CA ASP A 165 -15.52 -1.49 -0.67
C ASP A 165 -14.36 -2.44 -0.40
N THR A 166 -13.56 -2.15 0.60
CA THR A 166 -12.19 -2.70 0.72
C THR A 166 -11.97 -3.50 2.04
N LEU A 167 -11.08 -3.18 3.02
CA LEU A 167 -11.11 -3.59 4.47
C LEU A 167 -10.15 -2.75 5.35
N ASN A 168 -10.60 -2.03 6.38
CA ASN A 168 -9.77 -0.98 7.02
C ASN A 168 -8.66 -1.53 7.94
N TYR A 169 -8.70 -2.81 8.34
CA TYR A 169 -7.72 -3.47 9.22
C TYR A 169 -7.33 -2.64 10.46
N ASN A 170 -8.32 -1.98 11.08
CA ASN A 170 -8.16 -1.12 12.24
C ASN A 170 -7.17 0.07 12.06
N THR A 171 -6.82 0.43 10.82
CA THR A 171 -5.99 1.60 10.54
C THR A 171 -6.82 2.87 10.35
N ILE A 172 -6.31 3.97 10.87
CA ILE A 172 -6.86 5.31 10.60
C ILE A 172 -6.50 5.76 9.17
N TYR A 173 -7.20 6.77 8.67
CA TYR A 173 -6.90 7.36 7.37
C TYR A 173 -5.53 8.04 7.40
N ASP A 174 -4.67 7.73 6.43
CA ASP A 174 -3.30 8.21 6.39
C ASP A 174 -2.98 9.05 5.13
N TYR A 175 -3.01 10.36 5.31
CA TYR A 175 -2.61 11.35 4.30
C TYR A 175 -1.17 11.18 3.79
N PHE A 176 -0.28 10.51 4.53
CA PHE A 176 1.11 10.29 4.15
C PHE A 176 1.40 8.86 3.63
N SER A 177 0.38 8.02 3.52
CA SER A 177 0.49 6.67 2.93
C SER A 177 1.19 6.70 1.57
N VAL A 178 1.97 5.65 1.27
CA VAL A 178 2.54 5.45 -0.07
C VAL A 178 1.46 5.16 -1.11
N MET A 179 0.28 4.70 -0.67
CA MET A 179 -0.89 4.43 -1.50
C MET A 179 -1.81 5.66 -1.68
N GLN A 180 -1.48 6.81 -1.09
CA GLN A 180 -2.26 8.05 -1.18
C GLN A 180 -1.87 8.87 -2.42
N TYR A 181 -2.83 9.13 -3.31
CA TYR A 181 -2.61 10.08 -4.42
C TYR A 181 -2.27 11.49 -3.90
N GLY A 182 -1.39 12.18 -4.63
CA GLY A 182 -1.12 13.60 -4.42
C GLY A 182 -2.29 14.49 -4.89
N PRO A 183 -2.36 15.76 -4.43
CA PRO A 183 -3.51 16.63 -4.68
C PRO A 183 -3.64 17.07 -6.15
N LEU A 184 -2.63 16.86 -7.00
CA LEU A 184 -2.65 17.18 -8.43
C LEU A 184 -2.81 15.95 -9.34
N SER A 185 -2.99 14.75 -8.77
CA SER A 185 -3.12 13.50 -9.56
C SER A 185 -4.21 13.63 -10.61
N PHE A 186 -3.89 13.30 -11.86
CA PHE A 186 -4.76 13.39 -13.03
C PHE A 186 -5.40 14.78 -13.30
N SER A 187 -4.88 15.89 -12.76
CA SER A 187 -5.45 17.23 -13.02
C SER A 187 -5.43 17.59 -14.51
N LYS A 188 -6.55 18.11 -15.03
CA LYS A 188 -6.69 18.56 -16.43
C LYS A 188 -6.37 20.04 -16.65
N ASN A 189 -6.24 20.81 -15.58
CA ASN A 189 -6.10 22.28 -15.60
C ASN A 189 -5.04 22.82 -14.62
N GLY A 190 -4.31 21.94 -13.93
CA GLY A 190 -3.32 22.32 -12.90
C GLY A 190 -3.92 22.68 -11.54
N GLY A 191 -5.26 22.65 -11.40
CA GLY A 191 -5.93 22.77 -10.11
C GLY A 191 -5.92 21.45 -9.33
N SER A 192 -6.06 21.53 -8.00
CA SER A 192 -6.10 20.34 -7.15
C SER A 192 -7.32 19.47 -7.48
N THR A 193 -7.11 18.18 -7.68
CA THR A 193 -8.15 17.16 -7.83
C THR A 193 -8.59 16.59 -6.49
N MET A 194 -7.84 16.86 -5.41
CA MET A 194 -8.14 16.44 -4.06
C MET A 194 -7.57 17.42 -3.03
N VAL A 195 -8.28 17.62 -1.92
CA VAL A 195 -7.85 18.43 -0.78
C VAL A 195 -8.16 17.72 0.53
N ALA A 196 -7.27 17.82 1.53
CA ALA A 196 -7.61 17.43 2.90
C ALA A 196 -8.72 18.36 3.45
N ASN A 197 -9.70 17.77 4.13
CA ASN A 197 -10.80 18.50 4.78
C ASN A 197 -10.33 19.37 5.95
N LYS A 198 -9.22 18.95 6.58
CA LYS A 198 -8.46 19.70 7.58
C LYS A 198 -7.25 20.37 6.92
N PRO A 199 -7.20 21.72 6.81
CA PRO A 199 -6.11 22.42 6.15
C PRO A 199 -4.72 22.11 6.71
N GLU A 200 -4.62 21.91 8.02
CA GLU A 200 -3.39 21.55 8.74
C GLU A 200 -2.75 20.23 8.26
N TYR A 201 -3.56 19.30 7.72
CA TYR A 201 -3.08 18.01 7.19
C TYR A 201 -2.80 18.04 5.68
N HIS A 202 -3.17 19.12 4.97
CA HIS A 202 -3.01 19.20 3.52
C HIS A 202 -1.54 19.06 3.07
N GLY A 203 -0.59 19.54 3.88
CA GLY A 203 0.84 19.39 3.58
C GLY A 203 1.32 17.94 3.49
N LEU A 204 0.68 17.00 4.21
CA LEU A 204 1.01 15.57 4.13
C LEU A 204 0.65 14.98 2.76
N LEU A 205 -0.45 15.42 2.14
CA LEU A 205 -0.81 15.01 0.78
C LEU A 205 0.24 15.45 -0.26
N VAL A 206 0.88 16.59 -0.04
CA VAL A 206 1.92 17.17 -0.93
C VAL A 206 3.30 16.56 -0.69
N LYS A 207 3.61 16.13 0.54
CA LYS A 207 4.94 15.65 0.94
C LYS A 207 5.36 14.43 0.13
N GLU A 208 6.62 14.41 -0.29
CA GLU A 208 7.21 13.27 -0.99
C GLU A 208 7.38 12.06 -0.04
N ARG A 209 6.85 10.90 -0.43
CA ARG A 209 7.00 9.63 0.31
C ARG A 209 8.28 8.92 -0.14
N THR A 210 9.06 8.40 0.80
CA THR A 210 10.28 7.62 0.55
C THR A 210 10.07 6.10 0.67
N GLY A 211 8.97 5.66 1.31
CA GLY A 211 8.59 4.27 1.54
C GLY A 211 7.17 4.21 2.10
N MET A 212 6.80 3.07 2.70
CA MET A 212 5.53 2.90 3.40
C MET A 212 5.48 3.75 4.67
N SER A 213 4.28 4.19 5.05
CA SER A 213 4.04 4.78 6.37
C SER A 213 3.88 3.69 7.44
N PHE A 214 3.80 4.09 8.71
CA PHE A 214 3.42 3.18 9.79
C PHE A 214 2.03 2.56 9.53
N MET A 215 1.04 3.32 9.05
CA MET A 215 -0.32 2.79 8.81
C MET A 215 -0.37 1.83 7.62
N ASP A 216 0.46 2.01 6.61
CA ASP A 216 0.64 1.04 5.53
C ASP A 216 1.23 -0.27 6.07
N LEU A 217 2.26 -0.20 6.93
CA LEU A 217 2.90 -1.38 7.52
C LEU A 217 1.99 -2.10 8.52
N LEU A 218 1.30 -1.37 9.40
CA LEU A 218 0.29 -1.93 10.30
C LEU A 218 -0.80 -2.66 9.50
N GLN A 219 -1.28 -2.08 8.40
CA GLN A 219 -2.27 -2.73 7.55
C GLN A 219 -1.76 -4.03 6.94
N VAL A 220 -0.57 -4.04 6.33
CA VAL A 220 0.00 -5.26 5.73
C VAL A 220 0.25 -6.33 6.81
N ASN A 221 0.82 -5.94 7.96
CA ASN A 221 1.05 -6.87 9.07
C ASN A 221 -0.24 -7.43 9.66
N THR A 222 -1.35 -6.67 9.65
CA THR A 222 -2.68 -7.16 10.06
C THR A 222 -3.31 -8.04 8.97
N MET A 223 -3.15 -7.71 7.68
CA MET A 223 -3.65 -8.51 6.55
C MET A 223 -3.04 -9.91 6.52
N TYR A 224 -1.77 -10.02 6.90
CA TYR A 224 -0.97 -11.26 6.79
C TYR A 224 -0.70 -11.96 8.13
N GLU A 225 -1.32 -11.49 9.22
CA GLU A 225 -1.17 -12.07 10.58
C GLU A 225 0.30 -12.12 11.03
N CYS A 226 1.06 -11.07 10.72
CA CYS A 226 2.50 -11.05 10.96
C CYS A 226 2.85 -10.89 12.45
N SER A 227 2.03 -10.16 13.21
CA SER A 227 2.22 -10.09 14.67
C SER A 227 1.98 -11.45 15.33
N GLU A 228 1.00 -12.23 14.88
CA GLU A 228 0.75 -13.59 15.34
C GLU A 228 1.92 -14.52 15.01
N TYR A 229 2.48 -14.41 13.80
CA TYR A 229 3.69 -15.13 13.39
C TYR A 229 4.88 -14.81 14.32
N TRP A 230 5.20 -13.53 14.52
CA TRP A 230 6.33 -13.14 15.39
C TRP A 230 6.09 -13.45 16.87
N LEU A 231 4.85 -13.34 17.38
CA LEU A 231 4.50 -13.79 18.73
C LEU A 231 4.81 -15.27 18.94
N SER A 232 4.50 -16.12 17.94
CA SER A 232 4.83 -17.55 17.96
C SER A 232 6.34 -17.78 17.99
N GLU A 233 7.10 -17.17 17.07
CA GLU A 233 8.56 -17.31 16.99
C GLU A 233 9.26 -16.84 18.28
N CYS A 234 8.80 -15.73 18.86
CA CYS A 234 9.31 -15.17 20.11
C CYS A 234 8.78 -15.88 21.38
N GLN A 235 7.90 -16.89 21.24
CA GLN A 235 7.26 -17.61 22.34
C GLN A 235 6.44 -16.72 23.30
N VAL A 236 5.91 -15.60 22.79
CA VAL A 236 5.10 -14.62 23.54
C VAL A 236 3.62 -14.92 23.33
N LYS A 237 2.86 -15.11 24.42
CA LYS A 237 1.47 -15.59 24.35
C LYS A 237 0.46 -14.58 23.80
N ASN A 238 0.65 -13.29 24.07
CA ASN A 238 -0.25 -12.21 23.68
C ASN A 238 0.59 -10.96 23.41
N SER A 239 0.22 -10.16 22.42
CA SER A 239 0.81 -8.82 22.23
C SER A 239 0.49 -7.93 23.43
N SER A 240 1.50 -7.22 23.91
CA SER A 240 1.37 -6.14 24.89
C SER A 240 1.23 -4.76 24.25
N CYS A 241 1.38 -4.65 22.92
CA CYS A 241 1.44 -3.38 22.21
C CYS A 241 0.10 -2.62 22.24
N GLN A 242 0.17 -1.31 22.46
CA GLN A 242 -0.97 -0.41 22.64
C GLN A 242 -0.97 0.70 21.58
N ASN A 243 -2.03 1.53 21.57
CA ASN A 243 -2.12 2.74 20.74
C ASN A 243 -1.80 2.54 19.24
N LEU A 244 -2.28 1.43 18.64
CA LEU A 244 -2.01 0.99 17.26
C LEU A 244 -0.58 0.46 16.99
N GLY A 245 0.26 0.33 18.01
CA GLY A 245 1.51 -0.42 17.94
C GLY A 245 1.28 -1.90 17.60
N TYR A 246 2.19 -2.49 16.82
CA TYR A 246 2.14 -3.91 16.46
C TYR A 246 3.40 -4.64 16.94
N PHE A 247 3.28 -5.93 17.23
CA PHE A 247 4.44 -6.75 17.63
C PHE A 247 5.27 -7.08 16.39
N GLY A 248 6.58 -6.89 16.44
CA GLY A 248 7.50 -6.95 15.30
C GLY A 248 8.56 -8.06 15.36
N PRO A 249 9.45 -8.15 14.35
CA PRO A 249 10.39 -9.25 14.16
C PRO A 249 11.46 -9.38 15.26
N ASP A 250 11.85 -8.27 15.89
CA ASP A 250 12.86 -8.26 16.96
C ASP A 250 12.28 -8.57 18.36
N CYS A 251 11.11 -9.21 18.42
CA CYS A 251 10.36 -9.54 19.65
C CYS A 251 9.95 -8.31 20.49
N VAL A 252 9.77 -7.15 19.86
CA VAL A 252 9.39 -5.87 20.48
C VAL A 252 8.20 -5.22 19.77
N CYS A 253 7.54 -4.28 20.44
CA CYS A 253 6.50 -3.46 19.82
C CYS A 253 7.12 -2.40 18.90
N ILE A 254 6.56 -2.25 17.70
CA ILE A 254 6.84 -1.14 16.79
C ILE A 254 5.74 -0.10 16.98
N CYS A 255 6.13 1.11 17.36
CA CYS A 255 5.21 2.16 17.80
C CYS A 255 4.93 3.21 16.70
N PRO A 256 3.67 3.65 16.53
CA PRO A 256 3.35 4.74 15.63
C PRO A 256 3.93 6.08 16.12
N GLU A 257 4.19 6.98 15.17
CA GLU A 257 4.52 8.36 15.45
C GLU A 257 3.50 9.00 16.41
N GLY A 258 3.99 9.69 17.44
CA GLY A 258 3.15 10.25 18.51
C GLY A 258 2.92 9.31 19.70
N THR A 259 3.54 8.14 19.73
CA THR A 259 3.53 7.23 20.89
C THR A 259 4.94 6.82 21.32
N SER A 260 5.07 6.40 22.58
CA SER A 260 6.34 5.99 23.19
C SER A 260 6.15 4.97 24.33
N GLY A 261 7.26 4.41 24.81
CA GLY A 261 7.30 3.29 25.77
C GLY A 261 7.51 1.94 25.07
N ASP A 262 7.96 0.93 25.82
CA ASP A 262 8.33 -0.39 25.28
C ASP A 262 7.13 -1.15 24.65
N ASN A 263 5.91 -0.76 25.04
CA ASN A 263 4.65 -1.32 24.54
C ASN A 263 3.81 -0.26 23.83
N CYS A 264 4.40 0.89 23.46
CA CYS A 264 3.70 2.05 22.89
C CYS A 264 2.58 2.60 23.80
N GLU A 265 2.68 2.37 25.11
CA GLU A 265 1.63 2.67 26.09
C GLU A 265 1.41 4.17 26.33
N THR A 266 2.44 4.98 26.10
CA THR A 266 2.37 6.44 26.25
C THR A 266 1.91 7.08 24.94
N LYS A 267 0.84 7.87 25.00
CA LYS A 267 0.36 8.67 23.86
C LYS A 267 0.77 10.12 24.04
N ASP A 268 1.83 10.51 23.34
CA ASP A 268 2.39 11.87 23.37
C ASP A 268 1.61 12.84 22.46
N MET A 269 1.04 12.33 21.37
CA MET A 269 0.35 13.12 20.34
C MET A 269 -0.61 12.23 19.51
N GLU A 270 -1.56 12.83 18.79
CA GLU A 270 -2.29 12.10 17.75
C GLU A 270 -1.36 11.81 16.56
N TYR A 271 -1.51 10.64 15.94
CA TYR A 271 -0.66 10.17 14.83
C TYR A 271 -0.47 11.21 13.72
N THR A 272 -1.58 11.74 13.19
CA THR A 272 -1.54 12.71 12.09
C THR A 272 -0.89 14.03 12.50
N ASP A 273 -1.08 14.47 13.75
CA ASP A 273 -0.44 15.68 14.28
C ASP A 273 1.08 15.46 14.46
N ALA A 274 1.50 14.24 14.85
CA ALA A 274 2.91 13.86 14.93
C ALA A 274 3.57 13.84 13.54
N LEU A 275 2.88 13.33 12.51
CA LEU A 275 3.35 13.41 11.12
C LEU A 275 3.49 14.87 10.64
N VAL A 276 2.53 15.74 10.96
CA VAL A 276 2.61 17.18 10.65
C VAL A 276 3.87 17.79 11.26
N LYS A 277 4.07 17.61 12.57
CA LYS A 277 5.23 18.11 13.30
C LYS A 277 6.55 17.58 12.71
N MET A 278 6.60 16.29 12.37
CA MET A 278 7.81 15.64 11.87
C MET A 278 8.17 16.05 10.43
N TYR A 279 7.19 16.16 9.53
CA TYR A 279 7.44 16.35 8.10
C TYR A 279 7.23 17.76 7.58
N LEU A 280 6.43 18.59 8.26
CA LEU A 280 6.07 19.94 7.81
C LEU A 280 6.75 21.06 8.61
N GLN A 281 7.45 20.73 9.71
CA GLN A 281 8.22 21.67 10.54
C GLN A 281 7.38 22.87 11.03
N LEU A 282 6.13 22.59 11.44
CA LEU A 282 5.22 23.52 12.10
C LEU A 282 5.37 23.45 13.63
#